data_AF-A0A0D2QRV3-F1
#
_entry.id   AF-A0A0D2QRV3-F1
#
_cell.length_a   1.000
_cell.length_b   1.000
_cell.length_c   1.000
_cell.angle_alpha   90.00
_cell.angle_beta   90.00
_cell.angle_gamma   90.00
#
_symmetry.space_group_name_H-M   'P 1'
#
loop_
_entity.id
_entity.type
_entity.pdbx_description
1 polymer ?
#
loop_
_entity_poly.entity_id
_entity_poly.type
_entity_poly.pdbx_seq_one_letter_code
_entity_poly.pdbx_strand_id
1 'polypeptide(L)'
;MASSSIIFLLLSLLCIVCEARSPTAARSGASNFIKASCSATKYPSLCIQSLAAFAPSIQRSPRQLAQTALSVSLERAKSTQAFVSKMKKFRGLKRRQYEAIKDCIEEMSESVDRLSKSVQELKYMGQAKGQDFLWHVSNVETWVSAALTDENTCVDGFAGRALDGKIKASIGARVINVAQVTSNALSLVNQFASKQ
;
A
#
# COMPACT_ATOMS: atom_id res chain seq x y z
N MET A 1 -51.79 14.04 -36.33
CA MET A 1 -51.84 13.57 -34.92
C MET A 1 -51.24 12.18 -34.70
N ALA A 2 -51.02 11.35 -35.74
CA ALA A 2 -50.38 10.03 -35.59
C ALA A 2 -48.84 10.08 -35.45
N SER A 3 -48.18 11.09 -36.01
CA SER A 3 -46.70 11.16 -36.05
C SER A 3 -46.06 11.51 -34.70
N SER A 4 -46.75 12.27 -33.84
CA SER A 4 -46.25 12.62 -32.50
C SER A 4 -46.31 11.44 -31.52
N SER A 5 -47.25 10.52 -31.69
CA SER A 5 -47.38 9.32 -30.85
C SER A 5 -46.26 8.31 -31.07
N ILE A 6 -45.72 8.23 -32.30
CA ILE A 6 -44.61 7.33 -32.65
C ILE A 6 -43.30 7.84 -32.05
N ILE A 7 -43.11 9.16 -32.00
CA ILE A 7 -41.92 9.80 -31.41
C ILE A 7 -41.88 9.58 -29.88
N PHE A 8 -43.03 9.66 -29.19
CA PHE A 8 -43.12 9.35 -27.76
C PHE A 8 -42.86 7.87 -27.45
N LEU A 9 -43.31 6.95 -28.31
CA LEU A 9 -43.03 5.51 -28.19
C LEU A 9 -41.53 5.20 -28.40
N LEU A 10 -40.87 5.86 -29.35
CA LEU A 10 -39.42 5.69 -29.59
C LEU A 10 -38.55 6.28 -28.46
N LEU A 11 -38.96 7.39 -27.85
CA LEU A 11 -38.29 7.99 -26.68
C LEU A 11 -38.46 7.13 -25.41
N SER A 12 -39.57 6.42 -25.27
CA SER A 12 -39.80 5.49 -24.15
C SER A 12 -38.98 4.20 -24.22
N LEU A 13 -38.55 3.79 -25.42
CA LEU A 13 -37.71 2.59 -25.63
C LEU A 13 -36.23 2.81 -25.29
N LEU A 14 -35.79 4.06 -25.17
CA LEU A 14 -34.40 4.44 -24.84
C LEU A 14 -34.10 4.44 -23.34
N CYS A 15 -35.08 4.15 -22.48
CA CYS A 15 -34.96 4.43 -21.05
C CYS A 15 -34.42 3.33 -20.13
N ILE A 16 -34.32 2.03 -20.48
CA ILE A 16 -33.95 1.05 -19.45
C ILE A 16 -33.12 -0.12 -19.98
N VAL A 17 -31.81 0.12 -20.13
CA VAL A 17 -30.81 -0.88 -19.73
C VAL A 17 -29.73 -0.18 -18.90
N CYS A 18 -30.13 0.40 -17.78
CA CYS A 18 -29.18 0.53 -16.67
C CYS A 18 -29.00 -0.88 -16.12
N GLU A 19 -28.00 -1.62 -16.64
CA GLU A 19 -27.51 -2.79 -15.92
C GLU A 19 -27.01 -2.31 -14.55
N ALA A 20 -27.88 -2.38 -13.54
CA ALA A 20 -27.49 -2.22 -12.16
C ALA A 20 -26.50 -3.34 -11.86
N ARG A 21 -25.19 -3.04 -11.94
CA ARG A 21 -24.14 -3.98 -11.58
C ARG A 21 -24.43 -4.47 -10.17
N SER A 22 -24.77 -5.75 -10.06
CA SER A 22 -25.01 -6.38 -8.77
C SER A 22 -23.80 -6.14 -7.86
N PRO A 23 -23.98 -5.74 -6.59
CA PRO A 23 -22.88 -5.49 -5.65
C PRO A 23 -21.91 -6.68 -5.56
N THR A 24 -22.44 -7.89 -5.67
CA THR A 24 -21.67 -9.15 -5.70
C THR A 24 -20.76 -9.26 -6.92
N ALA A 25 -21.23 -8.88 -8.11
CA ALA A 25 -20.46 -8.91 -9.35
C ALA A 25 -19.39 -7.79 -9.40
N ALA A 26 -19.69 -6.61 -8.84
CA ALA A 26 -18.72 -5.54 -8.69
C ALA A 26 -17.59 -5.95 -7.72
N ARG A 27 -17.95 -6.57 -6.59
CA ARG A 27 -16.99 -7.07 -5.59
C ARG A 27 -16.10 -8.18 -6.15
N SER A 28 -16.68 -9.17 -6.84
CA SER A 28 -15.91 -10.24 -7.48
C SER A 28 -14.95 -9.67 -8.54
N GLY A 29 -15.41 -8.68 -9.30
CA GLY A 29 -14.61 -7.95 -10.26
C GLY A 29 -13.40 -7.24 -9.66
N ALA A 30 -13.58 -6.57 -8.53
CA ALA A 30 -12.50 -5.89 -7.80
C ALA A 30 -11.51 -6.89 -7.18
N SER A 31 -12.00 -7.98 -6.59
CA SER A 31 -11.14 -9.04 -6.05
C SER A 31 -10.28 -9.70 -7.13
N ASN A 32 -10.83 -9.95 -8.32
CA ASN A 32 -10.06 -10.49 -9.44
C ASN A 32 -9.01 -9.49 -9.95
N PHE A 33 -9.34 -8.20 -9.98
CA PHE A 33 -8.39 -7.15 -10.31
C PHE A 33 -7.21 -7.10 -9.33
N ILE A 34 -7.48 -7.13 -8.02
CA ILE A 34 -6.42 -7.19 -6.99
C ILE A 34 -5.53 -8.42 -7.19
N LYS A 35 -6.12 -9.61 -7.41
CA LYS A 35 -5.35 -10.84 -7.65
C LYS A 35 -4.43 -10.72 -8.86
N ALA A 36 -4.93 -10.18 -9.97
CA ALA A 36 -4.16 -10.00 -11.19
C ALA A 36 -3.02 -8.97 -11.01
N SER A 37 -3.26 -7.85 -10.32
CA SER A 37 -2.22 -6.86 -10.07
C SER A 37 -1.15 -7.34 -9.08
N CYS A 38 -1.56 -8.10 -8.07
CA CYS A 38 -0.65 -8.67 -7.07
C CYS A 38 0.20 -9.83 -7.62
N SER A 39 -0.15 -10.46 -8.74
CA SER A 39 0.58 -11.64 -9.24
C SER A 39 2.02 -11.33 -9.68
N ALA A 40 2.28 -10.07 -10.06
CA ALA A 40 3.60 -9.60 -10.48
C ALA A 40 4.44 -9.00 -9.33
N THR A 41 3.93 -9.00 -8.08
CA THR A 41 4.67 -8.45 -6.94
C THR A 41 5.57 -9.50 -6.30
N LYS A 42 6.55 -9.08 -5.51
CA LYS A 42 7.49 -10.00 -4.84
C LYS A 42 6.80 -10.91 -3.81
N TYR A 43 5.73 -10.44 -3.18
CA TYR A 43 4.97 -11.21 -2.19
C TYR A 43 3.47 -11.26 -2.54
N PRO A 44 3.06 -12.04 -3.56
CA PRO A 44 1.69 -12.00 -4.10
C PRO A 44 0.61 -12.36 -3.07
N SER A 45 0.82 -13.42 -2.30
CA SER A 45 -0.16 -13.86 -1.28
C SER A 45 -0.38 -12.78 -0.22
N LEU A 46 0.69 -12.13 0.24
CA LEU A 46 0.59 -11.04 1.21
C LEU A 46 -0.08 -9.80 0.59
N CYS A 47 0.24 -9.47 -0.66
CA CYS A 47 -0.40 -8.37 -1.40
C CYS A 47 -1.92 -8.56 -1.47
N ILE A 48 -2.37 -9.76 -1.85
CA ILE A 48 -3.81 -10.08 -1.95
C ILE A 48 -4.46 -9.98 -0.57
N GLN A 49 -3.86 -10.61 0.44
CA GLN A 49 -4.40 -10.60 1.80
C GLN A 49 -4.50 -9.20 2.39
N SER A 50 -3.48 -8.35 2.17
CA SER A 50 -3.42 -7.00 2.71
C SER A 50 -4.42 -6.05 2.04
N LEU A 51 -4.83 -6.33 0.80
CA LEU A 51 -5.72 -5.47 0.01
C LEU A 51 -7.16 -5.97 -0.11
N ALA A 52 -7.43 -7.24 0.23
CA ALA A 52 -8.75 -7.87 0.03
C ALA A 52 -9.91 -7.12 0.69
N ALA A 53 -9.69 -6.60 1.92
CA ALA A 53 -10.72 -5.84 2.65
C ALA A 53 -11.09 -4.52 1.95
N PHE A 54 -10.19 -3.99 1.11
CA PHE A 54 -10.33 -2.73 0.42
C PHE A 54 -10.88 -2.87 -1.01
N ALA A 55 -11.26 -4.08 -1.43
CA ALA A 55 -11.81 -4.33 -2.77
C ALA A 55 -12.96 -3.37 -3.17
N PRO A 56 -13.93 -3.03 -2.29
CA PRO A 56 -14.97 -2.06 -2.65
C PRO A 56 -14.43 -0.66 -2.97
N SER A 57 -13.38 -0.22 -2.29
CA SER A 57 -12.77 1.09 -2.47
C SER A 57 -11.79 1.12 -3.65
N ILE A 58 -11.07 0.01 -3.89
CA ILE A 58 -10.12 -0.14 -5.00
C ILE A 58 -10.85 -0.27 -6.35
N GLN A 59 -12.00 -0.96 -6.34
CA GLN A 59 -12.73 -1.34 -7.55
C GLN A 59 -11.79 -1.97 -8.58
N ARG A 60 -11.69 -1.40 -9.79
CA ARG A 60 -10.72 -1.80 -10.83
C ARG A 60 -9.77 -0.65 -11.20
N SER A 61 -9.47 0.24 -10.26
CA SER A 61 -8.66 1.43 -10.49
C SER A 61 -7.19 1.17 -10.10
N PRO A 62 -6.24 1.24 -11.06
CA PRO A 62 -4.81 1.16 -10.75
C PRO A 62 -4.35 2.24 -9.76
N ARG A 63 -4.91 3.45 -9.88
CA ARG A 63 -4.60 4.56 -8.96
C ARG A 63 -5.06 4.26 -7.54
N GLN A 64 -6.33 3.83 -7.37
CA GLN A 64 -6.85 3.50 -6.04
C GLN A 64 -6.11 2.30 -5.45
N LEU A 65 -5.72 1.32 -6.27
CA LEU A 65 -4.91 0.18 -5.85
C LEU A 65 -3.55 0.63 -5.29
N ALA A 66 -2.80 1.45 -6.02
CA ALA A 66 -1.52 1.98 -5.57
C ALA A 66 -1.65 2.84 -4.30
N GLN A 67 -2.64 3.74 -4.26
CA GLN A 67 -2.93 4.56 -3.07
C GLN A 67 -3.28 3.72 -1.84
N THR A 68 -4.09 2.67 -2.01
CA THR A 68 -4.46 1.78 -0.92
C THR A 68 -3.24 0.98 -0.45
N ALA A 69 -2.40 0.49 -1.36
CA ALA A 69 -1.18 -0.23 -1.01
C ALA A 69 -0.22 0.63 -0.19
N LEU A 70 0.03 1.88 -0.60
CA LEU A 70 0.84 2.83 0.18
C LEU A 70 0.23 3.10 1.56
N SER A 71 -1.09 3.28 1.63
CA SER A 71 -1.79 3.52 2.90
C SER A 71 -1.67 2.33 3.85
N VAL A 72 -1.80 1.10 3.33
CA VAL A 72 -1.63 -0.13 4.11
C VAL A 72 -0.20 -0.26 4.62
N SER A 73 0.81 0.06 3.80
CA SER A 73 2.21 0.08 4.22
C SER A 73 2.45 1.11 5.32
N LEU A 74 1.95 2.34 5.16
CA LEU A 74 2.06 3.40 6.16
C LEU A 74 1.45 3.01 7.50
N GLU A 75 0.24 2.44 7.52
CA GLU A 75 -0.40 2.03 8.76
C GLU A 75 0.33 0.86 9.45
N ARG A 76 0.89 -0.08 8.67
CA ARG A 76 1.75 -1.15 9.21
C ARG A 76 3.07 -0.60 9.76
N ALA A 77 3.67 0.38 9.11
CA ALA A 77 4.87 1.05 9.57
C ALA A 77 4.62 1.78 10.90
N LYS A 78 3.56 2.60 11.01
CA LYS A 78 3.16 3.28 12.25
C LYS A 78 2.90 2.29 13.40
N SER A 79 2.15 1.23 13.13
CA SER A 79 1.86 0.18 14.12
C SER A 79 3.16 -0.48 14.61
N THR A 80 4.09 -0.74 13.70
CA THR A 80 5.39 -1.34 14.02
C THR A 80 6.30 -0.38 14.77
N GLN A 81 6.41 0.88 14.36
CA GLN A 81 7.14 1.93 15.09
C GLN A 81 6.65 2.04 16.54
N ALA A 82 5.32 2.06 16.76
CA ALA A 82 4.73 2.08 18.09
C ALA A 82 5.05 0.82 18.90
N PHE A 83 5.07 -0.35 18.24
CA PHE A 83 5.48 -1.61 18.86
C PHE A 83 6.95 -1.58 19.29
N VAL A 84 7.88 -1.22 18.39
CA VAL A 84 9.32 -1.14 18.68
C VAL A 84 9.59 -0.13 19.80
N SER A 85 8.90 1.02 19.78
CA SER A 85 8.96 2.02 20.85
C SER A 85 8.57 1.46 22.22
N LYS A 86 7.58 0.55 22.28
CA LYS A 86 7.21 -0.14 23.51
C LYS A 86 8.26 -1.15 23.95
N MET A 87 8.92 -1.84 23.00
CA MET A 87 9.98 -2.81 23.30
C MET A 87 11.17 -2.18 24.02
N LYS A 88 11.45 -0.90 23.78
CA LYS A 88 12.48 -0.13 24.50
C LYS A 88 12.29 -0.11 26.02
N LYS A 89 11.05 -0.28 26.50
CA LYS A 89 10.70 -0.27 27.93
C LYS A 89 10.74 -1.67 28.59
N PHE A 90 11.15 -2.70 27.83
CA PHE A 90 11.21 -4.06 28.36
C PHE A 90 12.27 -4.17 29.47
N ARG A 91 11.95 -4.88 30.56
CA ARG A 91 12.89 -5.08 31.68
C ARG A 91 13.96 -6.11 31.30
N GLY A 92 15.21 -5.85 31.70
CA GLY A 92 16.31 -6.78 31.47
C GLY A 92 16.93 -6.72 30.07
N LEU A 93 16.72 -5.62 29.33
CA LEU A 93 17.44 -5.39 28.09
C LEU A 93 18.94 -5.25 28.34
N LYS A 94 19.74 -5.98 27.56
CA LYS A 94 21.19 -5.75 27.48
C LYS A 94 21.43 -4.42 26.78
N ARG A 95 22.55 -3.74 27.10
CA ARG A 95 22.92 -2.45 26.49
C ARG A 95 22.85 -2.48 24.95
N ARG A 96 23.43 -3.50 24.31
CA ARG A 96 23.38 -3.66 22.84
C ARG A 96 21.96 -3.84 22.29
N GLN A 97 21.06 -4.49 23.03
CA GLN A 97 19.66 -4.63 22.61
C GLN A 97 18.94 -3.29 22.70
N TYR A 98 19.22 -2.50 23.73
CA TYR A 98 18.65 -1.16 23.87
C TYR A 98 19.11 -0.22 22.75
N GLU A 99 20.41 -0.25 22.40
CA GLU A 99 20.97 0.50 21.27
C GLU A 99 20.30 0.09 19.95
N ALA A 100 20.26 -1.22 19.63
CA ALA A 100 19.60 -1.70 18.40
C ALA A 100 18.09 -1.36 18.34
N ILE A 101 17.38 -1.38 19.47
CA ILE A 101 15.98 -0.94 19.52
C ILE A 101 15.88 0.57 19.24
N LYS A 102 16.78 1.38 19.80
CA LYS A 102 16.78 2.83 19.58
C LYS A 102 17.01 3.14 18.09
N ASP A 103 18.01 2.52 17.48
CA ASP A 103 18.34 2.72 16.07
C ASP A 103 17.15 2.28 15.19
N CYS A 104 16.54 1.13 15.48
CA CYS A 104 15.34 0.70 14.75
C CYS A 104 14.14 1.67 14.93
N ILE A 105 14.00 2.36 16.06
CA ILE A 105 12.95 3.38 16.22
C ILE A 105 13.19 4.55 15.27
N GLU A 106 14.45 4.97 15.11
CA GLU A 106 14.84 6.05 14.19
C GLU A 106 14.53 5.64 12.73
N GLU A 107 15.00 4.47 12.30
CA GLU A 107 14.72 3.93 10.96
C GLU A 107 13.21 3.77 10.67
N MET A 108 12.44 3.24 11.62
CA MET A 108 10.99 3.12 11.45
C MET A 108 10.27 4.48 11.44
N SER A 109 10.85 5.51 12.06
CA SER A 109 10.30 6.87 11.99
C SER A 109 10.52 7.49 10.61
N GLU A 110 11.71 7.28 10.04
CA GLU A 110 12.04 7.69 8.66
C GLU A 110 11.15 6.97 7.63
N SER A 111 10.96 5.65 7.77
CA SER A 111 10.02 4.89 6.91
C SER A 111 8.60 5.47 6.97
N VAL A 112 8.10 5.80 8.17
CA VAL A 112 6.77 6.41 8.34
C VAL A 112 6.68 7.78 7.66
N ASP A 113 7.70 8.63 7.79
CA ASP A 113 7.73 9.94 7.12
C ASP A 113 7.72 9.79 5.59
N ARG A 114 8.59 8.94 5.06
CA ARG A 114 8.70 8.66 3.62
C ARG A 114 7.41 8.10 3.05
N LEU A 115 6.81 7.10 3.70
CA LEU A 115 5.51 6.55 3.30
C LEU A 115 4.38 7.59 3.40
N SER A 116 4.43 8.49 4.38
CA SER A 116 3.48 9.59 4.49
C SER A 116 3.59 10.55 3.31
N LYS A 117 4.81 10.92 2.91
CA LYS A 117 5.08 11.74 1.71
C LYS A 117 4.57 11.04 0.45
N SER A 118 4.86 9.75 0.27
CA SER A 118 4.38 8.95 -0.85
C SER A 118 2.84 8.93 -0.96
N VAL A 119 2.14 8.74 0.16
CA VAL A 119 0.66 8.77 0.20
C VAL A 119 0.13 10.15 -0.20
N GLN A 120 0.73 11.23 0.33
CA GLN A 120 0.30 12.59 0.05
C GLN A 120 0.52 12.96 -1.42
N GLU A 121 1.70 12.67 -1.97
CA GLU A 121 2.07 12.98 -3.34
C GLU A 121 1.15 12.26 -4.35
N LEU A 122 0.96 10.95 -4.18
CA LEU A 122 0.08 10.16 -5.06
C LEU A 122 -1.39 10.59 -4.94
N LYS A 123 -1.79 11.15 -3.79
CA LYS A 123 -3.13 11.73 -3.59
C LYS A 123 -3.26 13.08 -4.29
N TYR A 124 -2.26 13.95 -4.17
CA TYR A 124 -2.34 15.34 -4.61
C TYR A 124 -1.90 15.60 -6.06
N MET A 125 -1.22 14.67 -6.72
CA MET A 125 -0.92 14.76 -8.15
C MET A 125 -2.15 14.93 -9.07
N GLY A 126 -3.37 14.73 -8.54
CA GLY A 126 -4.61 15.08 -9.23
C GLY A 126 -4.76 14.43 -10.61
N GLN A 127 -4.84 15.28 -11.64
CA GLN A 127 -4.92 14.91 -13.05
C GLN A 127 -3.61 15.22 -13.81
N ALA A 128 -2.46 15.29 -13.11
CA ALA A 128 -1.15 15.48 -13.74
C ALA A 128 -0.96 14.53 -14.93
N LYS A 129 -0.32 15.03 -15.99
CA LYS A 129 -0.08 14.28 -17.25
C LYS A 129 1.35 14.52 -17.74
N GLY A 130 1.82 13.62 -18.60
CA GLY A 130 3.12 13.75 -19.24
C GLY A 130 4.26 13.89 -18.22
N GLN A 131 5.13 14.88 -18.40
CA GLN A 131 6.30 15.04 -17.55
C GLN A 131 5.98 15.33 -16.07
N ASP A 132 4.89 16.07 -15.82
CA ASP A 132 4.44 16.40 -14.46
C ASP A 132 3.97 15.15 -13.70
N PHE A 133 3.24 14.26 -14.40
CA PHE A 133 2.88 12.94 -13.89
C PHE A 133 4.11 12.11 -13.54
N LEU A 134 5.08 12.03 -14.46
CA LEU A 134 6.30 11.26 -14.26
C LEU A 134 7.15 11.80 -13.10
N TRP A 135 7.16 13.13 -12.91
CA TRP A 135 7.87 13.76 -11.80
C TRP A 135 7.26 13.35 -10.45
N HIS A 136 5.93 13.45 -10.30
CA HIS A 136 5.23 13.02 -9.09
C HIS A 136 5.44 11.54 -8.78
N VAL A 137 5.34 10.67 -9.80
CA VAL A 137 5.57 9.23 -9.62
C VAL A 137 7.01 8.95 -9.19
N SER A 138 8.01 9.61 -9.79
CA SER A 138 9.42 9.44 -9.43
C SER A 138 9.68 9.81 -7.96
N ASN A 139 9.04 10.85 -7.44
CA ASN A 139 9.09 11.19 -6.01
C ASN A 139 8.51 10.05 -5.14
N VAL A 140 7.35 9.53 -5.52
CA VAL A 140 6.71 8.40 -4.81
C VAL A 140 7.63 7.19 -4.81
N GLU A 141 8.16 6.79 -5.97
CA GLU A 141 9.09 5.66 -6.11
C GLU A 141 10.33 5.82 -5.25
N THR A 142 10.91 7.02 -5.25
CA THR A 142 12.08 7.37 -4.43
C THR A 142 11.78 7.19 -2.95
N TRP A 143 10.69 7.80 -2.44
CA TRP A 143 10.36 7.71 -1.02
C TRP A 143 9.95 6.31 -0.57
N VAL A 144 9.22 5.55 -1.39
CA VAL A 144 8.84 4.17 -1.04
C VAL A 144 10.06 3.26 -1.02
N SER A 145 10.96 3.41 -1.99
CA SER A 145 12.23 2.64 -2.02
C SER A 145 13.10 2.98 -0.83
N ALA A 146 13.15 4.27 -0.46
CA ALA A 146 13.87 4.74 0.71
C ALA A 146 13.24 4.19 2.01
N ALA A 147 11.91 4.16 2.15
CA ALA A 147 11.25 3.56 3.31
C ALA A 147 11.56 2.06 3.45
N LEU A 148 11.60 1.33 2.31
CA LEU A 148 12.00 -0.08 2.29
C LEU A 148 13.45 -0.27 2.75
N THR A 149 14.35 0.65 2.39
CA THR A 149 15.73 0.64 2.89
C THR A 149 15.76 0.80 4.41
N ASP A 150 15.06 1.78 4.99
CA ASP A 150 15.06 1.99 6.44
C ASP A 150 14.50 0.76 7.20
N GLU A 151 13.44 0.16 6.67
CA GLU A 151 12.86 -1.06 7.23
C GLU A 151 13.89 -2.21 7.25
N ASN A 152 14.67 -2.38 6.17
CA ASN A 152 15.74 -3.37 6.13
C ASN A 152 16.91 -2.99 7.07
N THR A 153 17.29 -1.70 7.14
CA THR A 153 18.33 -1.21 8.06
C THR A 153 17.96 -1.49 9.51
N CYS A 154 16.70 -1.31 9.92
CA CYS A 154 16.26 -1.72 11.26
C CYS A 154 16.52 -3.21 11.50
N VAL A 155 16.16 -4.08 10.54
CA VAL A 155 16.36 -5.53 10.67
C VAL A 155 17.85 -5.88 10.77
N ASP A 156 18.67 -5.26 9.94
CA ASP A 156 20.12 -5.45 9.90
C ASP A 156 20.81 -4.95 11.17
N GLY A 157 20.25 -3.92 11.83
CA GLY A 157 20.70 -3.45 13.15
C GLY A 157 20.61 -4.50 14.26
N PHE A 158 19.83 -5.58 14.05
CA PHE A 158 19.79 -6.74 14.95
C PHE A 158 20.69 -7.91 14.51
N ALA A 159 21.57 -7.72 13.54
CA ALA A 159 22.51 -8.75 13.11
C ALA A 159 23.45 -9.22 14.25
N GLY A 160 23.89 -10.47 14.15
CA GLY A 160 24.85 -11.06 15.09
C GLY A 160 24.22 -11.78 16.30
N ARG A 161 24.95 -12.79 16.78
CA ARG A 161 24.49 -13.74 17.82
C ARG A 161 24.26 -13.11 19.19
N ALA A 162 24.91 -11.98 19.47
CA ALA A 162 24.78 -11.29 20.76
C ALA A 162 23.37 -10.70 20.99
N LEU A 163 22.59 -10.52 19.92
CA LEU A 163 21.23 -9.98 19.94
C LEU A 163 20.15 -11.05 19.77
N ASP A 164 20.53 -12.31 19.61
CA ASP A 164 19.58 -13.41 19.44
C ASP A 164 18.65 -13.56 20.65
N GLY A 165 17.40 -13.91 20.35
CA GLY A 165 16.35 -14.10 21.34
C GLY A 165 15.04 -13.43 20.97
N LYS A 166 14.11 -13.41 21.93
CA LYS A 166 12.72 -13.04 21.71
C LYS A 166 12.54 -11.60 21.22
N ILE A 167 13.41 -10.66 21.64
CA ILE A 167 13.35 -9.25 21.25
C ILE A 167 13.58 -9.12 19.73
N LYS A 168 14.72 -9.62 19.25
CA LYS A 168 15.07 -9.63 17.82
C LYS A 168 14.02 -10.35 16.98
N ALA A 169 13.57 -11.53 17.40
CA ALA A 169 12.56 -12.29 16.67
C ALA A 169 11.23 -11.51 16.55
N SER A 170 10.79 -10.86 17.63
CA SER A 170 9.51 -10.14 17.65
C SER A 170 9.55 -8.84 16.83
N ILE A 171 10.65 -8.08 16.91
CA ILE A 171 10.85 -6.86 16.13
C ILE A 171 11.03 -7.23 14.65
N GLY A 172 11.96 -8.14 14.36
CA GLY A 172 12.27 -8.59 13.00
C GLY A 172 11.03 -9.10 12.25
N ALA A 173 10.20 -9.94 12.88
CA ALA A 173 8.98 -10.44 12.24
C ALA A 173 8.02 -9.31 11.80
N ARG A 174 7.88 -8.26 12.61
CA ARG A 174 7.00 -7.12 12.31
C ARG A 174 7.60 -6.22 11.25
N VAL A 175 8.88 -5.88 11.37
CA VAL A 175 9.55 -4.97 10.43
C VAL A 175 9.71 -5.63 9.06
N ILE A 176 10.04 -6.92 8.99
CA ILE A 176 10.03 -7.69 7.73
C ILE A 176 8.64 -7.66 7.10
N ASN A 177 7.57 -7.76 7.89
CA ASN A 177 6.22 -7.67 7.35
C ASN A 177 5.92 -6.29 6.75
N VAL A 178 6.43 -5.21 7.35
CA VAL A 178 6.37 -3.86 6.76
C VAL A 178 7.13 -3.84 5.44
N ALA A 179 8.38 -4.28 5.42
CA ALA A 179 9.21 -4.38 4.21
C ALA A 179 8.53 -5.13 3.06
N GLN A 180 7.84 -6.24 3.38
CA GLN A 180 7.13 -7.02 2.37
C GLN A 180 5.92 -6.27 1.78
N VAL A 181 5.12 -5.57 2.60
CA VAL A 181 4.00 -4.77 2.07
C VAL A 181 4.47 -3.51 1.35
N THR A 182 5.54 -2.87 1.83
CA THR A 182 6.18 -1.70 1.19
C THR A 182 6.73 -2.08 -0.17
N SER A 183 7.41 -3.23 -0.27
CA SER A 183 7.88 -3.79 -1.55
C SER A 183 6.74 -4.07 -2.52
N ASN A 184 5.62 -4.65 -2.05
CA ASN A 184 4.44 -4.84 -2.90
C ASN A 184 3.83 -3.49 -3.35
N ALA A 185 3.76 -2.50 -2.46
CA ALA A 185 3.26 -1.17 -2.79
C ALA A 185 4.11 -0.49 -3.86
N LEU A 186 5.44 -0.57 -3.77
CA LEU A 186 6.36 -0.09 -4.82
C LEU A 186 6.06 -0.75 -6.16
N SER A 187 5.93 -2.08 -6.21
CA SER A 187 5.57 -2.78 -7.46
C SER A 187 4.24 -2.28 -8.04
N LEU A 188 3.24 -2.00 -7.21
CA LEU A 188 1.94 -1.50 -7.66
C LEU A 188 1.97 -0.04 -8.12
N VAL A 189 2.81 0.80 -7.51
CA VAL A 189 3.08 2.18 -7.99
C VAL A 189 3.71 2.13 -9.37
N ASN A 190 4.74 1.30 -9.58
CA ASN A 190 5.41 1.17 -10.87
C ASN A 190 4.45 0.66 -11.96
N GLN A 191 3.57 -0.31 -11.62
CA GLN A 191 2.51 -0.77 -12.52
C GLN A 191 1.46 0.30 -12.84
N PHE A 192 1.17 1.20 -11.90
CA PHE A 192 0.29 2.34 -12.15
C PHE A 192 0.95 3.33 -13.12
N ALA A 193 2.23 3.62 -12.90
CA ALA A 193 3.01 4.50 -13.76
C ALA A 193 3.10 4.01 -15.20
N SER A 194 3.29 2.70 -15.40
CA SER A 194 3.43 2.11 -16.75
C SER A 194 2.15 2.07 -17.58
N LYS A 195 1.00 2.44 -17.00
CA LYS A 195 -0.32 2.40 -17.65
C LYS A 195 -0.86 3.77 -18.05
N GLN A 196 -0.08 4.84 -17.80
CA GLN A 196 -0.48 6.24 -17.96
C GLN A 196 0.18 6.90 -19.17
#